data_AF-A0A661ZQL2-F1
#
_entry.id   AF-A0A661ZQL2-F1
#
_cell.length_a   1.000
_cell.length_b   1.000
_cell.length_c   1.000
_cell.angle_alpha   90.00
_cell.angle_beta   90.00
_cell.angle_gamma   90.00
#
_symmetry.space_group_name_H-M   'P 1'
#
loop_
_entity.id
_entity.type
_entity.pdbx_description
1 polymer ?
#
loop_
_entity_poly.entity_id
_entity_poly.type
_entity_poly.pdbx_seq_one_letter_code
_entity_poly.pdbx_strand_id
1 'polypeptide(L)'
;MFQNPNLRKKLIYIIPAIVILWSQYLIYVVGPFYLTRTDPEMPYLLNGLNCAILEFNRIGHIDHPGTPFQLITGLFIRITFLLFGQGPIVEDVISRPEFYLTAASVMLTILTAFIILWLGKIILRSGGHFFGAIILQTSVFLSTVLINIPIRYIPD
;
A
#
# COMPACT_ATOMS: atom_id res chain seq x y z
N MET A 1 33.68 -5.17 -7.83
CA MET A 1 32.37 -5.14 -8.54
C MET A 1 31.50 -3.92 -8.21
N PHE A 2 31.46 -3.42 -6.97
CA PHE A 2 30.61 -2.25 -6.58
C PHE A 2 31.35 -0.90 -6.47
N GLN A 3 32.46 -0.66 -7.17
CA GLN A 3 33.21 0.61 -7.02
C GLN A 3 32.59 1.77 -7.82
N ASN A 4 31.72 1.51 -8.79
CA ASN A 4 31.11 2.54 -9.62
C ASN A 4 29.89 3.19 -8.90
N PRO A 5 29.91 4.50 -8.58
CA PRO A 5 28.82 5.17 -7.86
C PRO A 5 27.52 5.24 -8.67
N ASN A 6 27.58 5.26 -10.00
CA ASN A 6 26.39 5.27 -10.85
C ASN A 6 25.68 3.90 -10.84
N LEU A 7 26.45 2.81 -10.72
CA LEU A 7 25.88 1.47 -10.58
C LEU A 7 25.13 1.35 -9.25
N ARG A 8 25.72 1.81 -8.13
CA ARG A 8 25.08 1.81 -6.81
C ARG A 8 23.73 2.54 -6.80
N LYS A 9 23.67 3.70 -7.47
CA LYS A 9 22.43 4.48 -7.62
C LYS A 9 21.34 3.74 -8.40
N LYS A 10 21.70 2.85 -9.32
CA LYS A 10 20.73 2.02 -10.05
C LYS A 10 20.27 0.81 -9.23
N LEU A 11 21.16 0.23 -8.43
CA LEU A 11 20.85 -0.98 -7.64
C LEU A 11 19.78 -0.74 -6.55
N ILE A 12 19.66 0.47 -6.00
CA ILE A 12 18.63 0.79 -4.99
C ILE A 12 17.18 0.74 -5.52
N TYR A 13 16.98 0.63 -6.84
CA TYR A 13 15.67 0.45 -7.45
C TYR A 13 15.23 -1.02 -7.49
N ILE A 14 16.16 -1.96 -7.34
CA ILE A 14 15.86 -3.40 -7.43
C ILE A 14 14.90 -3.82 -6.31
N ILE A 15 15.18 -3.43 -5.06
CA ILE A 15 14.35 -3.85 -3.93
C ILE A 15 12.90 -3.31 -4.02
N PRO A 16 12.65 -2.01 -4.28
CA PRO A 16 11.31 -1.51 -4.53
C PRO A 16 10.58 -2.23 -5.67
N ALA A 17 11.29 -2.54 -6.77
CA ALA A 17 10.71 -3.28 -7.88
C ALA A 17 10.30 -4.71 -7.48
N ILE A 18 11.13 -5.40 -6.70
CA ILE A 18 10.80 -6.73 -6.15
C ILE A 18 9.55 -6.65 -5.27
N VAL A 19 9.41 -5.63 -4.42
CA VAL A 19 8.21 -5.47 -3.56
C VAL A 19 6.94 -5.32 -4.41
N ILE A 20 6.99 -4.53 -5.48
CA ILE A 20 5.85 -4.35 -6.39
C ILE A 20 5.52 -5.65 -7.12
N LEU A 21 6.53 -6.35 -7.66
CA LEU A 21 6.33 -7.61 -8.37
C LEU A 21 5.78 -8.70 -7.44
N TRP A 22 6.29 -8.77 -6.21
CA TRP A 22 5.80 -9.69 -5.18
C TRP A 22 4.33 -9.42 -4.83
N SER A 23 3.95 -8.14 -4.73
CA SER A 23 2.56 -7.75 -4.51
C SER A 23 1.61 -8.23 -5.60
N GLN A 24 1.98 -8.05 -6.87
CA GLN A 24 1.17 -8.53 -7.99
C GLN A 24 1.07 -10.06 -8.01
N TYR A 25 2.17 -10.75 -7.71
CA TYR A 25 2.18 -12.21 -7.60
C TYR A 25 1.23 -12.70 -6.49
N LEU A 26 1.28 -12.08 -5.30
CA LEU A 26 0.39 -12.46 -4.19
C LEU A 26 -1.08 -12.23 -4.51
N ILE A 27 -1.44 -11.07 -5.05
CA ILE A 27 -2.83 -10.75 -5.45
C ILE A 27 -3.33 -11.80 -6.45
N TYR A 28 -2.50 -12.16 -7.43
CA TYR A 28 -2.86 -13.16 -8.44
C TYR A 28 -3.05 -14.57 -7.86
N VAL A 29 -2.19 -15.00 -6.93
CA VAL A 29 -2.25 -16.35 -6.36
C VAL A 29 -3.35 -16.50 -5.31
N VAL A 30 -3.58 -15.45 -4.50
CA VAL A 30 -4.52 -15.50 -3.38
C VAL A 30 -5.95 -15.22 -3.82
N GLY A 31 -6.14 -14.32 -4.78
CA GLY A 31 -7.47 -13.94 -5.27
C GLY A 31 -8.17 -12.92 -4.37
N PRO A 32 -9.51 -12.82 -4.46
CA PRO A 32 -10.33 -11.86 -3.70
C PRO A 32 -10.16 -11.94 -2.18
N PHE A 33 -10.31 -10.80 -1.51
CA PHE A 33 -10.09 -10.68 -0.05
C PHE A 33 -11.02 -11.61 0.75
N TYR A 34 -12.29 -11.68 0.34
CA TYR A 34 -13.32 -12.50 1.00
C TYR A 34 -13.03 -14.01 1.04
N LEU A 35 -12.09 -14.52 0.24
CA LEU A 35 -11.76 -15.95 0.21
C LEU A 35 -10.85 -16.38 1.36
N THR A 36 -10.13 -15.44 1.97
CA THR A 36 -8.99 -15.81 2.82
C THR A 36 -9.28 -15.77 4.32
N ARG A 37 -10.14 -14.85 4.78
CA ARG A 37 -10.40 -14.58 6.20
C ARG A 37 -11.77 -13.94 6.43
N THR A 38 -12.18 -13.84 7.68
CA THR A 38 -13.37 -13.11 8.12
C THR A 38 -13.16 -11.59 8.05
N ASP A 39 -13.20 -11.05 6.83
CA ASP A 39 -13.22 -9.65 6.36
C ASP A 39 -12.99 -8.50 7.37
N PRO A 40 -11.79 -8.34 7.99
CA PRO A 40 -11.49 -7.09 8.67
C PRO A 40 -11.33 -5.90 7.71
N GLU A 41 -11.13 -6.12 6.40
CA GLU A 41 -10.85 -5.07 5.40
C GLU A 41 -12.08 -4.24 5.01
N MET A 42 -13.26 -4.87 4.96
CA MET A 42 -14.51 -4.22 4.56
C MET A 42 -14.88 -3.02 5.44
N PRO A 43 -14.79 -3.10 6.79
CA PRO A 43 -14.92 -1.93 7.65
C PRO A 43 -13.99 -0.77 7.25
N TYR A 44 -12.72 -1.03 6.91
CA TYR A 44 -11.80 0.03 6.49
C TYR A 44 -12.16 0.62 5.13
N LEU A 45 -12.65 -0.20 4.19
CA LEU A 45 -13.17 0.29 2.91
C LEU A 45 -14.37 1.22 3.13
N LEU A 46 -15.35 0.82 3.93
CA LEU A 46 -16.56 1.61 4.17
C LEU A 46 -16.27 2.90 4.97
N ASN A 47 -15.42 2.84 5.99
CA ASN A 47 -14.99 4.06 6.69
C ASN A 47 -14.13 4.94 5.77
N GLY A 48 -13.29 4.35 4.92
CA GLY A 48 -12.58 5.06 3.86
C GLY A 48 -13.51 5.71 2.85
N LEU A 49 -14.62 5.08 2.49
CA LEU A 49 -15.64 5.65 1.62
C LEU A 49 -16.27 6.89 2.28
N ASN A 50 -16.62 6.81 3.57
CA ASN A 50 -17.10 7.97 4.33
C ASN A 50 -16.08 9.12 4.32
N CYS A 51 -14.79 8.81 4.49
CA CYS A 51 -13.71 9.80 4.31
C CYS A 51 -13.67 10.37 2.89
N ALA A 52 -13.83 9.53 1.86
CA ALA A 52 -13.81 9.95 0.46
C ALA A 52 -14.93 10.95 0.18
N ILE A 53 -16.15 10.72 0.68
CA ILE A 53 -17.29 11.62 0.51
C ILE A 53 -17.36 12.75 1.54
N LEU A 54 -16.34 12.88 2.41
CA LEU A 54 -16.21 13.90 3.44
C LEU A 54 -17.28 13.81 4.55
N GLU A 55 -17.89 12.63 4.75
CA GLU A 55 -18.83 12.34 5.83
C GLU A 55 -18.11 11.80 7.08
N PHE A 56 -17.18 12.58 7.62
CA PHE A 56 -16.32 12.16 8.74
C PHE A 56 -17.09 11.81 10.02
N ASN A 57 -18.31 12.35 10.20
CA ASN A 57 -19.20 12.03 11.31
C ASN A 57 -19.77 10.59 11.25
N ARG A 58 -19.62 9.89 10.12
CA ARG A 58 -20.07 8.51 9.93
C ARG A 58 -18.92 7.49 10.06
N ILE A 59 -17.74 7.94 10.48
CA ILE A 59 -16.64 7.03 10.81
C ILE A 59 -16.96 6.37 12.15
N GLY A 60 -17.44 5.13 12.10
CA GLY A 60 -17.83 4.38 13.29
C GLY A 60 -16.66 3.63 13.94
N HIS A 61 -15.64 3.30 13.15
CA HIS A 61 -14.51 2.48 13.59
C HIS A 61 -13.39 3.42 14.12
N ILE A 62 -13.62 4.00 15.32
CA ILE A 62 -12.69 4.90 16.04
C ILE A 62 -12.09 4.27 17.31
N ASP A 63 -12.49 3.05 17.60
CA ASP A 63 -12.13 2.20 18.74
C ASP A 63 -10.70 1.63 18.66
N HIS A 64 -9.99 1.91 17.58
CA HIS A 64 -8.63 1.48 17.26
C HIS A 64 -7.94 2.61 16.46
N PRO A 65 -6.59 2.71 16.43
CA PRO A 65 -5.87 3.79 15.75
C PRO A 65 -5.88 3.65 14.21
N GLY A 66 -7.05 3.41 13.62
CA GLY A 66 -7.25 3.23 12.18
C GLY A 66 -7.61 4.50 11.41
N THR A 67 -7.93 5.61 12.08
CA THR A 67 -8.38 6.85 11.40
C THR A 67 -7.39 7.38 10.35
N PRO A 68 -6.06 7.43 10.58
CA PRO A 68 -5.12 7.83 9.53
C PRO A 68 -5.16 6.88 8.32
N PHE A 69 -5.30 5.59 8.56
CA PHE A 69 -5.43 4.58 7.50
C PHE A 69 -6.75 4.74 6.72
N GLN A 70 -7.86 5.06 7.40
CA GLN A 70 -9.15 5.34 6.77
C GLN A 70 -9.10 6.60 5.89
N LEU A 71 -8.40 7.66 6.33
CA LEU A 71 -8.20 8.86 5.52
C LEU A 71 -7.39 8.57 4.25
N ILE A 72 -6.30 7.80 4.37
CA ILE A 72 -5.50 7.34 3.22
C ILE A 72 -6.36 6.47 2.29
N THR A 73 -7.17 5.58 2.86
CA THR A 73 -8.11 4.75 2.09
C THR A 73 -9.11 5.60 1.32
N GLY A 74 -9.67 6.65 1.93
CA GLY A 74 -10.56 7.58 1.24
C GLY A 74 -9.89 8.32 0.08
N LEU A 75 -8.63 8.72 0.24
CA LEU A 75 -7.83 9.28 -0.85
C LEU A 75 -7.62 8.26 -1.98
N PHE A 76 -7.32 7.00 -1.65
CA PHE A 76 -7.15 5.93 -2.63
C PHE A 76 -8.44 5.60 -3.38
N ILE A 77 -9.59 5.59 -2.68
CA ILE A 77 -10.90 5.46 -3.31
C ILE A 77 -11.14 6.61 -4.29
N ARG A 78 -10.86 7.86 -3.90
CA ARG A 78 -11.02 9.03 -4.80
C ARG A 78 -10.15 8.92 -6.05
N ILE A 79 -8.88 8.53 -5.90
CA ILE A 79 -7.97 8.36 -7.03
C ILE A 79 -8.46 7.22 -7.94
N THR A 80 -8.85 6.10 -7.37
CA THR A 80 -9.36 4.93 -8.12
C THR A 80 -10.64 5.28 -8.87
N PHE A 81 -11.60 5.93 -8.20
CA PHE A 81 -12.86 6.35 -8.81
C PHE A 81 -12.65 7.41 -9.90
N LEU A 82 -11.73 8.36 -9.71
CA LEU A 82 -11.42 9.36 -10.74
C LEU A 82 -10.92 8.72 -12.05
N LEU A 83 -10.19 7.61 -11.95
CA LEU A 83 -9.59 6.93 -13.10
C LEU A 83 -10.50 5.85 -13.71
N PHE A 84 -11.29 5.15 -12.89
CA PHE A 84 -12.00 3.92 -13.28
C PHE A 84 -13.45 3.85 -12.76
N GLY A 85 -13.95 4.92 -12.17
CA GLY A 85 -15.26 4.98 -11.54
C GLY A 85 -16.40 4.91 -12.55
N GLN A 86 -17.55 4.39 -12.10
CA GLN A 86 -18.76 4.26 -12.91
C GLN A 86 -19.97 4.72 -12.10
N GLY A 87 -20.81 5.61 -12.66
CA GLY A 87 -21.97 6.12 -11.94
C GLY A 87 -21.60 6.92 -10.69
N PRO A 88 -22.45 6.96 -9.65
CA PRO A 88 -22.12 7.64 -8.40
C PRO A 88 -21.22 6.80 -7.49
N ILE A 89 -20.32 7.48 -6.77
CA ILE A 89 -19.18 6.85 -6.06
C ILE A 89 -19.59 5.85 -4.99
N VAL A 90 -20.70 6.09 -4.31
CA VAL A 90 -21.17 5.22 -3.22
C VAL A 90 -21.63 3.89 -3.79
N GLU A 91 -22.47 3.92 -4.82
CA GLU A 91 -22.99 2.76 -5.52
C GLU A 91 -21.86 1.98 -6.20
N ASP A 92 -20.90 2.68 -6.79
CA ASP A 92 -19.76 2.05 -7.46
C ASP A 92 -18.85 1.28 -6.48
N VAL A 93 -18.52 1.89 -5.34
CA VAL A 93 -17.68 1.25 -4.32
C VAL A 93 -18.41 0.07 -3.67
N ILE A 94 -19.71 0.19 -3.40
CA ILE A 94 -20.52 -0.89 -2.81
C ILE A 94 -20.72 -2.04 -3.81
N SER A 95 -20.85 -1.76 -5.10
CA SER A 95 -21.03 -2.79 -6.14
C SER A 95 -19.73 -3.46 -6.58
N ARG A 96 -18.57 -2.80 -6.40
CA ARG A 96 -17.24 -3.31 -6.77
C ARG A 96 -16.22 -3.26 -5.62
N PRO A 97 -16.52 -3.77 -4.41
CA PRO A 97 -15.67 -3.59 -3.23
C PRO A 97 -14.28 -4.20 -3.40
N GLU A 98 -14.19 -5.38 -4.02
CA GLU A 98 -12.93 -6.06 -4.31
C GLU A 98 -12.02 -5.22 -5.21
N PHE A 99 -12.57 -4.58 -6.24
CA PHE A 99 -11.80 -3.72 -7.13
C PHE A 99 -11.16 -2.56 -6.37
N TYR A 100 -11.93 -1.92 -5.48
CA TYR A 100 -11.43 -0.82 -4.66
C TYR A 100 -10.43 -1.27 -3.58
N LEU A 101 -10.65 -2.44 -2.96
CA LEU A 101 -9.69 -3.02 -2.00
C LEU A 101 -8.38 -3.39 -2.68
N THR A 102 -8.42 -4.06 -3.83
CA THR A 102 -7.21 -4.39 -4.59
C THR A 102 -6.50 -3.14 -5.07
N ALA A 103 -7.22 -2.14 -5.58
CA ALA A 103 -6.62 -0.86 -5.98
C ALA A 103 -5.94 -0.17 -4.79
N ALA A 104 -6.61 -0.11 -3.64
CA ALA A 104 -6.06 0.49 -2.42
C ALA A 104 -4.82 -0.28 -1.92
N SER A 105 -4.81 -1.62 -1.93
CA SER A 105 -3.66 -2.42 -1.51
C SER A 105 -2.46 -2.26 -2.46
N VAL A 106 -2.71 -2.13 -3.77
CA VAL A 106 -1.69 -1.81 -4.76
C VAL A 106 -1.12 -0.41 -4.53
N MET A 107 -1.97 0.59 -4.29
CA MET A 107 -1.53 1.95 -3.98
C MET A 107 -0.70 2.02 -2.70
N LEU A 108 -1.10 1.28 -1.66
CA LEU A 108 -0.32 1.17 -0.42
C LEU A 108 1.02 0.47 -0.65
N THR A 109 1.06 -0.57 -1.48
CA THR A 109 2.31 -1.23 -1.90
C THR A 109 3.24 -0.24 -2.61
N ILE A 110 2.71 0.56 -3.55
CA ILE A 110 3.48 1.57 -4.28
C ILE A 110 4.04 2.62 -3.31
N LEU A 111 3.23 3.07 -2.36
CA LEU A 111 3.66 4.01 -1.32
C LEU A 111 4.80 3.41 -0.47
N THR A 112 4.66 2.15 -0.03
CA THR A 112 5.72 1.42 0.69
C THR A 112 7.00 1.32 -0.15
N ALA A 113 6.90 0.92 -1.42
CA ALA A 113 8.04 0.84 -2.33
C ALA A 113 8.73 2.22 -2.53
N PHE A 114 7.94 3.29 -2.62
CA PHE A 114 8.45 4.66 -2.69
C PHE A 114 9.20 5.07 -1.43
N ILE A 115 8.66 4.78 -0.24
CA ILE A 115 9.30 5.07 1.05
C ILE A 115 10.64 4.32 1.16
N ILE A 116 10.68 3.03 0.81
CA ILE A 116 11.90 2.22 0.77
C ILE A 116 12.94 2.83 -0.17
N LEU A 117 12.53 3.23 -1.38
CA LEU A 117 13.42 3.88 -2.34
C LEU A 117 13.96 5.20 -1.79
N TRP A 118 13.10 6.00 -1.18
CA TRP A 118 13.45 7.29 -0.60
C TRP A 118 14.46 7.14 0.55
N LEU A 119 14.26 6.17 1.45
CA LEU A 119 15.22 5.83 2.51
C LEU A 119 16.59 5.43 1.95
N GLY A 120 16.61 4.58 0.91
CA GLY A 120 17.85 4.21 0.23
C GLY A 120 18.57 5.42 -0.37
N LYS A 121 17.83 6.35 -0.97
CA LYS A 121 18.38 7.61 -1.51
C LYS A 121 18.93 8.51 -0.41
N ILE A 122 18.27 8.62 0.74
CA ILE A 122 18.75 9.40 1.88
C ILE A 122 20.10 8.87 2.35
N ILE A 123 20.23 7.56 2.60
CA ILE A 123 21.49 6.98 3.07
C ILE A 123 22.64 7.26 2.11
N LEU A 124 22.43 7.07 0.81
CA LEU A 124 23.47 7.33 -0.18
C LEU A 124 23.83 8.81 -0.29
N ARG A 125 22.91 9.74 0.02
CA ARG A 125 23.18 11.18 0.02
C ARG A 125 23.89 11.66 1.28
N SER A 126 23.58 11.07 2.44
CA SER A 126 24.17 11.44 3.73
C SER A 126 25.58 10.89 3.95
N GLY A 127 26.24 10.35 2.92
CA GLY A 127 27.58 9.74 3.03
C GLY A 127 27.58 8.32 3.61
N GLY A 128 26.41 7.70 3.76
CA GLY A 128 26.28 6.33 4.25
C GLY A 128 26.77 5.29 3.24
N HIS A 129 27.10 4.10 3.76
CA HIS A 129 27.57 2.99 2.92
C HIS A 129 26.43 2.36 2.11
N PHE A 130 26.74 1.93 0.88
CA PHE A 130 25.79 1.25 -0.01
C PHE A 130 25.11 0.05 0.66
N PHE A 131 25.87 -0.75 1.40
CA PHE A 131 25.33 -1.89 2.13
C PHE A 131 24.32 -1.48 3.20
N GLY A 132 24.52 -0.35 3.89
CA GLY A 132 23.54 0.18 4.83
C GLY A 132 22.22 0.56 4.17
N ALA A 133 22.27 1.12 2.96
CA ALA A 133 21.07 1.40 2.17
C ALA A 133 20.33 0.12 1.80
N ILE A 134 21.05 -0.91 1.34
CA ILE A 134 20.44 -2.21 0.98
C ILE A 134 19.83 -2.88 2.21
N ILE A 135 20.53 -2.92 3.35
CA ILE A 135 20.03 -3.52 4.60
C ILE A 135 18.70 -2.87 5.00
N LEU A 136 18.63 -1.53 5.02
CA LEU A 136 17.37 -0.86 5.33
C LEU A 136 16.30 -1.13 4.28
N GLN A 137 16.64 -1.17 2.99
CA GLN A 137 15.64 -1.48 1.97
C GLN A 137 15.08 -2.90 2.11
N THR A 138 15.91 -3.87 2.49
CA THR A 138 15.49 -5.27 2.70
C THR A 138 14.73 -5.49 4.01
N SER A 139 14.73 -4.53 4.93
CA SER A 139 14.02 -4.63 6.21
C SER A 139 12.51 -4.90 6.05
N VAL A 140 11.93 -4.47 4.93
CA VAL A 140 10.52 -4.74 4.60
C VAL A 140 10.21 -6.24 4.54
N PHE A 141 11.13 -7.07 4.09
CA PHE A 141 10.93 -8.52 4.04
C PHE A 141 10.98 -9.17 5.44
N LEU A 142 11.45 -8.46 6.46
CA LEU A 142 11.44 -8.93 7.85
C LEU A 142 10.10 -8.68 8.53
N SER A 143 9.26 -7.78 7.99
CA SER A 143 7.94 -7.48 8.53
C SER A 143 6.86 -8.32 7.84
N THR A 144 6.18 -9.15 8.62
CA THR A 144 5.02 -9.93 8.17
C THR A 144 3.84 -9.02 7.78
N VAL A 145 3.75 -7.82 8.35
CA VAL A 145 2.72 -6.84 7.98
C VAL A 145 3.02 -6.29 6.58
N LEU A 146 4.23 -5.77 6.37
CA LEU A 146 4.58 -5.09 5.12
C LEU A 146 4.58 -6.04 3.91
N ILE A 147 4.99 -7.31 4.10
CA ILE A 147 4.99 -8.29 3.01
C ILE A 147 3.58 -8.75 2.62
N ASN A 148 2.61 -8.65 3.52
CA ASN A 148 1.24 -9.10 3.32
C ASN A 148 0.24 -7.97 3.00
N ILE A 149 0.66 -6.70 3.00
CA ILE A 149 -0.16 -5.56 2.52
C ILE A 149 -1.00 -5.88 1.26
N PRO A 150 -0.45 -6.54 0.22
CA PRO A 150 -1.19 -6.78 -1.03
C PRO A 150 -2.47 -7.60 -0.85
N ILE A 151 -2.48 -8.47 0.16
CA ILE A 151 -3.54 -9.45 0.45
C ILE A 151 -4.18 -9.22 1.83
N ARG A 152 -3.76 -8.17 2.55
CA ARG A 152 -4.24 -7.84 3.90
C ARG A 152 -4.23 -6.32 4.07
N TYR A 153 -5.39 -5.70 3.93
CA TYR A 153 -5.53 -4.24 3.88
C TYR A 153 -6.13 -3.70 5.18
N ILE A 154 -5.30 -3.70 6.24
CA ILE A 154 -5.67 -3.28 7.60
C ILE A 154 -4.45 -2.62 8.30
N PRO A 155 -4.65 -1.82 9.36
CA PRO A 155 -3.59 -1.06 10.03
C PRO A 155 -2.81 -1.82 11.12
N ASP A 156 -2.95 -3.14 11.24
CA ASP A 156 -2.33 -4.02 12.27
C ASP A 156 -0.82 -3.84 12.51
#